data_AF-A0AAW1CMF1-F1
#
_entry.id   AF-A0AAW1CMF1-F1
#
_cell.length_a   1.000
_cell.length_b   1.000
_cell.length_c   1.000
_cell.angle_alpha   90.00
_cell.angle_beta   90.00
_cell.angle_gamma   90.00
#
_symmetry.space_group_name_H-M   'P 1'
#
loop_
_entity.id
_entity.type
_entity.pdbx_description
1 polymer ?
#
loop_
_entity_poly.entity_id
_entity_poly.type
_entity_poly.pdbx_seq_one_letter_code
_entity_poly.pdbx_strand_id
1 'polypeptide(L)'
;MDASCWPHLGWVGGYVHSGELQNGVFLDRNLSERFECRFTTVKINKTPSIMLKDMEGSVLGVWVAHGEGRFSYKNDRVHRVLGSNKCIALQYVDDNGEPTELYPMNPNGSKDGIAGICSLDGRHLALMPHPERATFMWQWPYVPPNLVGVEISPWMRLFYNAFVWTHNVL
;
A
#
# COMPACT_ATOMS: atom_id res chain seq x y z
N MET A 1 -10.39 15.94 -5.92
CA MET A 1 -10.07 14.89 -6.90
C MET A 1 -8.66 14.39 -6.62
N ASP A 2 -8.52 13.25 -5.94
CA ASP A 2 -7.58 12.19 -6.32
C ASP A 2 -8.15 10.92 -5.66
N ALA A 3 -8.78 10.10 -6.50
CA ALA A 3 -9.55 8.92 -6.15
C ALA A 3 -9.16 7.81 -7.11
N SER A 4 -7.93 7.33 -7.00
CA SER A 4 -7.40 6.29 -7.88
C SER A 4 -7.71 4.86 -7.42
N CYS A 5 -8.47 4.63 -6.33
CA CYS A 5 -8.73 3.27 -5.83
C CYS A 5 -10.16 2.92 -5.38
N TRP A 6 -11.15 3.83 -5.47
CA TRP A 6 -12.52 3.51 -5.01
C TRP A 6 -13.16 2.28 -5.71
N PRO A 7 -12.98 2.04 -7.02
CA PRO A 7 -13.65 0.91 -7.69
C PRO A 7 -13.09 -0.47 -7.33
N HIS A 8 -11.85 -0.56 -6.83
CA HIS A 8 -11.15 -1.84 -6.66
C HIS A 8 -11.12 -2.37 -5.23
N LEU A 9 -11.47 -1.57 -4.22
CA LEU A 9 -11.60 -2.05 -2.83
C LEU A 9 -12.67 -3.14 -2.67
N GLY A 10 -13.66 -3.19 -3.58
CA GLY A 10 -14.64 -4.28 -3.58
C GLY A 10 -14.07 -5.67 -3.89
N TRP A 11 -12.86 -5.72 -4.47
CA TRP A 11 -12.15 -6.95 -4.80
C TRP A 11 -10.99 -7.22 -3.84
N VAL A 12 -10.72 -6.29 -2.91
CA VAL A 12 -9.57 -6.29 -2.00
C VAL A 12 -10.06 -6.06 -0.57
N GLY A 13 -10.01 -7.10 0.27
CA GLY A 13 -10.51 -7.04 1.65
C GLY A 13 -11.97 -7.49 1.84
N GLY A 14 -12.52 -8.19 0.84
CA GLY A 14 -13.74 -8.97 1.01
C GLY A 14 -13.55 -10.06 2.07
N TYR A 15 -14.52 -10.23 2.96
CA TYR A 15 -14.57 -11.33 3.91
C TYR A 15 -15.84 -12.15 3.71
N VAL A 16 -15.73 -13.47 3.89
CA VAL A 16 -16.89 -14.36 3.79
C VAL A 16 -17.67 -14.32 5.10
N HIS A 17 -18.92 -13.91 5.02
CA HIS A 17 -19.87 -14.02 6.12
C HIS A 17 -21.13 -14.74 5.62
N SER A 18 -21.47 -15.84 6.28
CA SER A 18 -22.64 -16.65 5.92
C SER A 18 -22.66 -17.14 4.45
N GLY A 19 -21.47 -17.36 3.86
CA GLY A 19 -21.34 -17.83 2.48
C GLY A 19 -21.25 -16.73 1.41
N GLU A 20 -21.40 -15.46 1.78
CA GLU A 20 -21.33 -14.32 0.86
C GLU A 20 -20.08 -13.47 1.07
N LEU A 21 -19.49 -12.99 -0.03
CA LEU A 21 -18.38 -12.05 -0.01
C LEU A 21 -18.92 -10.63 0.31
N GLN A 22 -18.55 -10.09 1.47
CA GLN A 22 -18.90 -8.71 1.84
C GLN A 22 -17.66 -7.81 1.85
N ASN A 23 -17.83 -6.58 1.35
CA ASN A 23 -16.81 -5.55 1.43
C ASN A 23 -16.77 -4.98 2.86
N GLY A 24 -15.63 -5.16 3.52
CA GLY A 24 -15.42 -4.72 4.90
C GLY A 24 -14.47 -3.53 5.05
N VAL A 25 -13.80 -3.13 3.97
CA VAL A 25 -12.76 -2.09 3.96
C VAL A 25 -13.26 -0.93 3.11
N PHE A 26 -13.02 0.29 3.58
CA PHE A 26 -13.32 1.52 2.85
C PHE A 26 -12.26 2.58 3.17
N LEU A 27 -12.19 3.61 2.33
CA LEU A 27 -11.33 4.77 2.58
C LEU A 27 -12.17 5.90 3.17
N ASP A 28 -11.60 6.56 4.16
CA ASP A 28 -12.23 7.65 4.90
C ASP A 28 -11.32 8.87 4.92
N ARG A 29 -11.85 10.01 5.36
CA ARG A 29 -11.08 11.24 5.55
C ARG A 29 -9.88 10.99 6.44
N ASN A 30 -8.76 11.59 6.06
CA ASN A 30 -7.55 11.59 6.88
C ASN A 30 -7.88 12.10 8.29
N LEU A 31 -7.22 11.57 9.33
CA LEU A 31 -7.37 12.08 10.69
C LEU A 31 -6.98 13.56 10.85
N SER A 32 -6.09 14.07 9.99
CA SER A 32 -5.73 15.48 9.95
C SER A 32 -6.83 16.39 9.39
N GLU A 33 -7.88 15.81 8.79
CA GLU A 33 -8.93 16.52 8.03
C GLU A 33 -8.38 17.40 6.88
N ARG A 34 -7.13 17.16 6.47
CA ARG A 34 -6.46 17.89 5.40
C ARG A 34 -6.07 16.94 4.26
N PHE A 35 -5.91 17.54 3.08
CA PHE A 35 -5.21 16.90 1.99
C PHE A 35 -3.72 16.79 2.32
N GLU A 36 -3.15 15.61 2.17
CA GLU A 36 -1.74 15.34 2.44
C GLU A 36 -1.03 15.01 1.13
N CYS A 37 -0.06 15.86 0.76
CA CYS A 37 0.88 15.64 -0.35
C CYS A 37 2.27 15.49 0.25
N ARG A 38 2.77 14.26 0.36
CA ARG A 38 4.01 13.97 1.08
C ARG A 38 4.82 12.90 0.37
N PHE A 39 6.13 12.94 0.59
CA PHE A 39 6.99 11.79 0.39
C PHE A 39 7.17 11.12 1.75
N THR A 40 6.64 9.90 1.89
CA THR A 40 6.66 9.14 3.14
C THR A 40 7.37 7.80 2.94
N THR A 41 7.65 7.10 4.04
CA THR A 41 8.33 5.81 4.03
C THR A 41 7.34 4.70 4.32
N VAL A 42 7.41 3.63 3.53
CA VAL A 42 6.58 2.43 3.70
C VAL A 42 7.45 1.18 3.75
N LYS A 43 7.01 0.19 4.51
CA LYS A 43 7.54 -1.17 4.52
C LYS A 43 6.64 -2.09 3.71
N ILE A 44 7.24 -2.91 2.86
CA ILE A 44 6.55 -3.92 2.07
C ILE A 44 6.54 -5.23 2.87
N ASN A 45 5.36 -5.74 3.17
CA ASN A 45 5.20 -6.99 3.88
C ASN A 45 5.20 -8.20 2.94
N LYS A 46 5.53 -9.36 3.49
CA LYS A 46 5.38 -10.63 2.78
C LYS A 46 3.89 -10.98 2.66
N THR A 47 3.36 -10.90 1.45
CA THR A 47 1.95 -11.15 1.12
C THR A 47 1.80 -12.05 -0.12
N PRO A 48 0.59 -12.53 -0.44
CA PRO A 48 0.31 -13.20 -1.70
C PRO A 48 0.42 -12.30 -2.94
N SER A 49 0.56 -10.97 -2.79
CA SER A 49 0.51 -10.04 -3.91
C SER A 49 1.55 -10.37 -4.98
N ILE A 50 1.07 -10.62 -6.20
CA ILE A 50 1.91 -10.94 -7.35
C ILE A 50 2.78 -9.74 -7.73
N MET A 51 2.22 -8.53 -7.64
CA MET A 51 2.93 -7.30 -8.01
C MET A 51 4.06 -6.96 -7.03
N LEU A 52 4.01 -7.43 -5.78
CA LEU A 52 5.02 -7.15 -4.76
C LEU A 52 6.00 -8.32 -4.53
N LYS A 53 5.99 -9.32 -5.42
CA LYS A 53 6.87 -10.48 -5.32
C LYS A 53 8.35 -10.05 -5.30
N ASP A 54 9.12 -10.65 -4.38
CA ASP A 54 10.55 -10.39 -4.15
C ASP A 54 10.86 -8.95 -3.69
N MET A 55 9.85 -8.21 -3.21
CA MET A 55 10.01 -6.88 -2.63
C MET A 55 9.80 -6.88 -1.10
N GLU A 56 9.44 -8.02 -0.51
CA GLU A 56 9.15 -8.11 0.92
C GLU A 56 10.35 -7.73 1.80
N GLY A 57 10.08 -7.05 2.91
CA GLY A 57 11.11 -6.55 3.82
C GLY A 57 11.74 -5.22 3.39
N SER A 58 11.49 -4.76 2.16
CA SER A 58 11.99 -3.46 1.70
C SER A 58 11.32 -2.31 2.46
N VAL A 59 12.11 -1.30 2.81
CA VAL A 59 11.65 -0.02 3.37
C VAL A 59 11.99 1.07 2.36
N LEU A 60 10.97 1.69 1.78
CA LEU A 60 11.11 2.54 0.59
C LEU A 60 10.34 3.84 0.76
N GLY A 61 10.89 4.93 0.22
CA GLY A 61 10.19 6.21 0.09
C GLY A 61 9.17 6.16 -1.06
N VAL A 62 8.00 6.77 -0.88
CA VAL A 62 6.92 6.80 -1.87
C VAL A 62 6.07 8.07 -1.72
N TRP A 63 5.53 8.55 -2.84
CA TRP A 63 4.62 9.69 -2.86
C TRP A 63 3.22 9.31 -2.36
N VAL A 64 2.58 10.19 -1.61
CA VAL A 64 1.15 10.16 -1.27
C VAL A 64 0.50 11.49 -1.63
N ALA A 65 -0.75 11.45 -2.07
CA ALA A 65 -1.53 12.63 -2.47
C ALA A 65 -3.03 12.40 -2.26
N HIS A 66 -3.53 12.48 -1.01
CA HIS A 66 -4.93 12.16 -0.70
C HIS A 66 -5.51 13.00 0.44
N GLY A 67 -6.82 13.27 0.38
CA GLY A 67 -7.61 13.79 1.51
C GLY A 67 -8.47 12.72 2.19
N GLU A 68 -8.71 11.60 1.50
CA GLU A 68 -9.52 10.46 1.94
C GLU A 68 -8.72 9.17 1.75
N GLY A 69 -7.60 9.06 2.46
CA GLY A 69 -6.68 7.93 2.34
C GLY A 69 -6.68 6.98 3.54
N ARG A 70 -7.52 7.23 4.55
CA ARG A 70 -7.49 6.43 5.77
C ARG A 70 -8.20 5.11 5.54
N PHE A 71 -7.50 3.99 5.70
CA PHE A 71 -8.11 2.66 5.73
C PHE A 71 -8.99 2.51 6.97
N SER A 72 -10.30 2.40 6.73
CA SER A 72 -11.32 2.19 7.74
C SER A 72 -12.02 0.85 7.50
N TYR A 73 -12.55 0.29 8.59
CA TYR A 73 -13.09 -1.07 8.61
C TYR A 73 -14.49 -1.07 9.18
N LYS A 74 -15.38 -1.89 8.61
CA LYS A 74 -16.76 -2.05 9.09
C LYS A 74 -16.80 -2.54 10.55
N ASN A 75 -15.79 -3.33 10.95
CA ASN A 75 -15.56 -3.76 12.32
C ASN A 75 -14.13 -4.33 12.46
N ASP A 76 -13.66 -4.51 13.70
CA ASP A 76 -12.32 -5.04 13.96
C ASP A 76 -12.07 -6.47 13.43
N ARG A 77 -13.12 -7.26 13.17
CA ARG A 77 -12.95 -8.60 12.60
C ARG A 77 -12.38 -8.51 11.19
N VAL A 78 -12.80 -7.55 10.38
CA VAL A 78 -12.25 -7.33 9.02
C VAL A 78 -10.75 -7.08 9.10
N HIS A 79 -10.34 -6.16 9.97
CA HIS A 79 -8.94 -5.84 10.20
C HIS A 79 -8.12 -7.07 10.61
N ARG A 80 -8.61 -7.86 11.58
CA ARG A 80 -7.93 -9.10 12.02
C ARG A 80 -7.83 -10.15 10.91
N VAL A 81 -8.85 -10.27 10.06
CA VAL A 81 -8.87 -11.21 8.94
C VAL A 81 -7.81 -10.82 7.90
N LEU A 82 -7.67 -9.52 7.59
CA LEU A 82 -6.61 -9.04 6.70
C LEU A 82 -5.21 -9.42 7.22
N GLY A 83 -4.95 -9.19 8.50
CA GLY A 83 -3.67 -9.56 9.13
C GLY A 83 -3.42 -11.07 9.13
N SER A 84 -4.42 -11.86 9.55
CA SER A 84 -4.31 -13.33 9.62
C SER A 84 -4.07 -13.98 8.26
N ASN A 85 -4.65 -13.40 7.20
CA ASN A 85 -4.49 -13.86 5.82
C ASN A 85 -3.27 -13.26 5.10
N LYS A 86 -2.46 -12.45 5.78
CA LYS A 86 -1.30 -11.75 5.20
C LYS A 86 -1.69 -10.87 4.00
N CYS A 87 -2.83 -10.20 4.10
CA CYS A 87 -3.34 -9.29 3.07
C CYS A 87 -2.93 -7.82 3.30
N ILE A 88 -2.20 -7.51 4.38
CA ILE A 88 -1.64 -6.17 4.62
C ILE A 88 -0.33 -6.05 3.83
N ALA A 89 -0.38 -5.36 2.71
CA ALA A 89 0.71 -5.29 1.73
C ALA A 89 1.77 -4.24 2.09
N LEU A 90 1.33 -3.03 2.43
CA LEU A 90 2.20 -1.91 2.78
C LEU A 90 1.78 -1.32 4.12
N GLN A 91 2.77 -0.91 4.92
CA GLN A 91 2.56 -0.11 6.13
C GLN A 91 3.46 1.12 6.10
N TYR A 92 2.93 2.29 6.47
CA TYR A 92 3.72 3.45 6.83
C TYR A 92 4.58 3.12 8.04
N VAL A 93 5.83 3.56 8.00
CA VAL A 93 6.83 3.28 9.04
C VAL A 93 7.48 4.53 9.57
N ASP A 94 8.04 4.41 10.77
CA ASP A 94 8.91 5.41 11.35
C ASP A 94 10.35 5.36 10.80
N ASP A 95 11.23 6.20 11.34
CA ASP A 95 12.64 6.26 10.94
C ASP A 95 13.43 4.97 11.27
N ASN A 96 12.89 4.10 12.13
CA ASN A 96 13.48 2.78 12.42
C ASN A 96 12.97 1.70 11.46
N GLY A 97 12.04 2.03 10.56
CA GLY A 97 11.41 1.06 9.66
C GLY A 97 10.31 0.22 10.34
N GLU A 98 9.78 0.67 11.47
CA GLU A 98 8.72 0.00 12.21
C GLU A 98 7.35 0.65 11.93
N PRO A 99 6.25 -0.14 11.79
CA PRO A 99 4.93 0.40 11.50
C PRO A 99 4.49 1.47 12.51
N THR A 100 3.91 2.56 12.02
CA THR A 100 3.55 3.70 12.86
C THR A 100 2.17 4.28 12.55
N GLU A 101 1.52 4.81 13.58
CA GLU A 101 0.30 5.63 13.48
C GLU A 101 0.59 7.12 13.69
N LEU A 102 1.85 7.48 13.94
CA LEU A 102 2.24 8.85 14.27
C LEU A 102 2.26 9.73 13.02
N TYR A 103 1.57 10.87 13.10
CA TYR A 103 1.65 11.93 12.10
C TYR A 103 3.01 12.66 12.18
N PRO A 104 3.65 13.02 11.06
CA PRO A 104 3.21 12.87 9.67
C PRO A 104 3.70 11.59 8.96
N MET A 105 4.42 10.71 9.64
CA MET A 105 4.97 9.46 9.07
C MET A 105 3.85 8.57 8.53
N ASN A 106 2.76 8.45 9.30
CA ASN A 106 1.45 8.01 8.82
C ASN A 106 0.59 9.25 8.50
N PRO A 107 0.39 9.59 7.22
CA PRO A 107 -0.24 10.84 6.82
C PRO A 107 -1.77 10.84 6.98
N ASN A 108 -2.42 9.68 6.91
CA ASN A 108 -3.88 9.57 6.96
C ASN A 108 -4.42 9.07 8.30
N GLY A 109 -3.58 8.50 9.17
CA GLY A 109 -4.00 7.93 10.44
C GLY A 109 -4.63 6.55 10.30
N SER A 110 -4.24 5.76 9.28
CA SER A 110 -4.68 4.37 9.16
C SER A 110 -4.14 3.54 10.31
N LYS A 111 -5.01 2.71 10.91
CA LYS A 111 -4.65 1.76 11.98
C LYS A 111 -3.50 0.84 11.54
N ASP A 112 -2.59 0.56 12.45
CA ASP A 112 -1.36 -0.23 12.25
C ASP A 112 -0.50 0.28 11.08
N GLY A 113 -0.62 1.55 10.72
CA GLY A 113 0.12 2.12 9.59
C GLY A 113 -0.34 1.64 8.22
N ILE A 114 -1.48 0.94 8.08
CA ILE A 114 -1.85 0.29 6.81
C ILE A 114 -1.95 1.30 5.66
N ALA A 115 -1.14 1.09 4.62
CA ALA A 115 -1.05 1.94 3.43
C ALA A 115 -1.50 1.21 2.14
N GLY A 116 -1.63 -0.11 2.19
CA GLY A 116 -2.10 -0.91 1.08
C GLY A 116 -2.42 -2.35 1.47
N ILE A 117 -3.34 -2.97 0.73
CA ILE A 117 -3.82 -4.32 0.95
C ILE A 117 -3.92 -5.10 -0.36
N CYS A 118 -3.92 -6.43 -0.29
CA CYS A 118 -4.09 -7.30 -1.47
C CYS A 118 -5.19 -8.36 -1.30
N SER A 119 -5.67 -8.92 -2.41
CA SER A 119 -6.61 -10.05 -2.39
C SER A 119 -5.94 -11.33 -1.90
N LEU A 120 -6.75 -12.31 -1.46
CA LEU A 120 -6.28 -13.62 -1.01
C LEU A 120 -5.52 -14.39 -2.09
N ASP A 121 -5.94 -14.25 -3.34
CA ASP A 121 -5.29 -14.85 -4.50
C ASP A 121 -4.14 -14.01 -5.06
N GLY A 122 -3.86 -12.85 -4.45
CA GLY A 122 -2.71 -12.00 -4.80
C GLY A 122 -2.84 -11.19 -6.09
N ARG A 123 -3.94 -11.36 -6.85
CA ARG A 123 -4.13 -10.73 -8.17
C ARG A 123 -4.53 -9.27 -8.10
N HIS A 124 -5.17 -8.86 -7.01
CA HIS A 124 -5.57 -7.47 -6.79
C HIS A 124 -4.72 -6.85 -5.69
N LEU A 125 -4.22 -5.64 -5.95
CA LEU A 125 -3.45 -4.83 -5.02
C LEU A 125 -4.07 -3.43 -4.99
N ALA A 126 -4.47 -2.97 -3.80
CA ALA A 126 -5.00 -1.63 -3.58
C ALA A 126 -4.04 -0.84 -2.69
N LEU A 127 -3.58 0.31 -3.18
CA LEU A 127 -2.59 1.16 -2.52
C LEU A 127 -3.13 2.58 -2.41
N MET A 128 -2.78 3.25 -1.31
CA MET A 128 -2.90 4.71 -1.20
C MET A 128 -1.66 5.47 -1.64
N PRO A 129 -0.44 4.96 -1.43
CA PRO A 129 0.75 5.51 -2.05
C PRO A 129 0.75 5.36 -3.58
N HIS A 130 1.51 6.23 -4.24
CA HIS A 130 1.64 6.34 -5.69
C HIS A 130 3.02 5.86 -6.19
N PRO A 131 3.29 4.53 -6.22
CA PRO A 131 4.56 4.00 -6.72
C PRO A 131 4.82 4.34 -8.19
N GLU A 132 3.79 4.61 -8.99
CA GLU A 132 3.91 5.07 -10.38
C GLU A 132 4.60 6.43 -10.49
N ARG A 133 4.45 7.29 -9.49
CA ARG A 133 5.12 8.60 -9.39
C ARG A 133 6.56 8.49 -8.84
N ALA A 134 7.04 7.27 -8.59
CA ALA A 134 8.31 6.99 -7.94
C ALA A 134 9.10 5.88 -8.65
N THR A 135 8.88 5.67 -9.94
CA THR A 135 9.53 4.63 -10.77
C THR A 135 10.98 4.91 -11.13
N PHE A 136 11.39 6.19 -11.12
CA PHE A 136 12.78 6.60 -11.34
C PHE A 136 13.35 7.37 -10.15
N MET A 137 14.66 7.28 -9.93
CA MET A 137 15.32 7.90 -8.78
C MET A 137 15.28 9.43 -8.81
N TRP A 138 15.24 10.06 -10.00
CA TRP A 138 15.07 11.52 -10.12
C TRP A 138 13.70 12.03 -9.65
N GLN A 139 12.72 11.13 -9.48
CA GLN A 139 11.39 11.45 -8.94
C GLN A 139 11.38 11.42 -7.40
N TRP A 140 12.43 10.90 -6.77
CA TRP A 140 12.54 10.85 -5.32
C TRP A 140 13.16 12.16 -4.81
N PRO A 141 12.53 12.86 -3.84
CA PRO A 141 13.09 14.08 -3.29
C PRO A 141 14.30 13.81 -2.39
N TYR A 142 14.45 12.57 -1.92
CA TYR A 142 15.59 12.10 -1.16
C TYR A 142 16.00 10.72 -1.68
N VAL A 143 17.29 10.55 -1.94
CA VAL A 143 17.90 9.29 -2.36
C VAL A 143 18.80 8.80 -1.24
N PRO A 144 18.57 7.60 -0.67
CA PRO A 144 19.41 7.10 0.40
C PRO A 144 20.83 6.79 -0.13
N PRO A 145 21.89 6.90 0.70
CA PRO A 145 23.28 6.76 0.25
C PRO A 145 23.59 5.47 -0.49
N ASN A 146 22.94 4.36 -0.11
CA ASN A 146 23.12 3.04 -0.74
C ASN A 146 22.49 2.93 -2.14
N LEU A 147 21.71 3.91 -2.58
CA LEU A 147 21.07 3.96 -3.90
C LEU A 147 21.61 5.11 -4.78
N VAL A 148 22.67 5.80 -4.34
CA VAL A 148 23.29 6.86 -5.15
C VAL A 148 23.86 6.25 -6.43
N GLY A 149 23.57 6.89 -7.57
CA GLY A 149 23.97 6.42 -8.90
C GLY A 149 23.04 5.38 -9.53
N VAL A 150 22.01 4.93 -8.80
CA VAL A 150 20.92 4.13 -9.37
C VAL A 150 19.97 5.06 -10.12
N GLU A 151 19.56 4.69 -11.34
CA GLU A 151 18.62 5.50 -12.14
C GLU A 151 17.17 5.07 -11.96
N ILE A 152 16.94 3.75 -11.86
CA ILE A 152 15.61 3.14 -11.76
C ILE A 152 15.32 2.83 -10.30
N SER A 153 14.20 3.33 -9.79
CA SER A 153 13.81 3.10 -8.40
C SER A 153 13.31 1.66 -8.20
N PRO A 154 13.44 1.11 -6.97
CA PRO A 154 12.87 -0.19 -6.61
C PRO A 154 11.38 -0.34 -6.94
N TRP A 155 10.60 0.75 -6.96
CA TRP A 155 9.17 0.70 -7.33
C TRP A 155 8.92 0.24 -8.77
N MET A 156 9.90 0.36 -9.68
CA MET A 156 9.77 -0.20 -11.03
C MET A 156 9.55 -1.72 -11.00
N ARG A 157 10.07 -2.42 -9.98
CA ARG A 157 9.89 -3.87 -9.83
C ARG A 157 8.42 -4.26 -9.71
N LEU A 158 7.57 -3.39 -9.14
CA LEU A 158 6.13 -3.62 -9.05
C LEU A 158 5.49 -3.81 -10.43
N PHE A 159 5.80 -2.88 -11.35
CA PHE A 159 5.28 -2.91 -12.71
C PHE A 159 5.89 -4.05 -13.53
N TYR A 160 7.18 -4.33 -13.34
CA TYR A 160 7.84 -5.47 -13.95
C TYR A 160 7.21 -6.81 -13.52
N ASN A 161 6.91 -6.98 -12.23
CA ASN A 161 6.23 -8.18 -11.72
C ASN A 161 4.84 -8.36 -12.36
N ALA A 162 4.09 -7.26 -12.52
CA ALA A 162 2.79 -7.29 -13.20
C ALA A 162 2.93 -7.71 -14.67
N PHE A 163 3.93 -7.17 -15.38
CA PHE A 163 4.26 -7.55 -16.76
C PHE A 163 4.62 -9.03 -16.88
N VAL A 164 5.51 -9.52 -16.01
CA VAL A 164 5.94 -10.93 -16.01
C VAL A 164 4.76 -11.87 -15.77
N TRP A 165 3.83 -11.49 -14.88
CA TRP A 165 2.62 -12.27 -14.62
C TRP A 165 1.74 -12.40 -15.85
N THR A 166 1.49 -11.33 -16.60
CA THR A 166 0.65 -11.40 -17.80
C THR A 166 1.29 -12.18 -18.94
N HIS A 167 2.62 -12.27 -18.98
CA HIS A 167 3.35 -13.00 -20.01
C HIS A 167 3.52 -14.49 -19.71
N ASN A 168 3.53 -14.88 -18.42
CA ASN A 168 3.67 -16.28 -18.01
C ASN A 168 2.33 -17.01 -17.83
N VAL A 169 1.20 -16.31 -17.99
CA VAL A 169 -0.16 -16.86 -17.87
C VAL A 169 -0.81 -17.09 -19.25
N LEU A 170 -0.13 -16.71 -20.33
CA LEU A 170 -0.45 -17.08 -21.73
C LEU A 170 0.47 -18.22 -22.19
#